data_AF-S3DFX8-F1
#
_entry.id   AF-S3DFX8-F1
#
_cell.length_a   1.000
_cell.length_b   1.000
_cell.length_c   1.000
_cell.angle_alpha   90.00
_cell.angle_beta   90.00
_cell.angle_gamma   90.00
#
_symmetry.space_group_name_H-M   'P 1'
#
loop_
_entity.id
_entity.type
_entity.pdbx_description
1 polymer ?
#
loop_
_entity_poly.entity_id
_entity_poly.type
_entity_poly.pdbx_seq_one_letter_code
_entity_poly.pdbx_strand_id
1 'polypeptide(L)'
;MSLLIVYLLTAASLWKRVEGDRFDECKIRLERILNGTESYGPYNNETIRSSGIIYNGVVTGMNSEFSRTSRGQFLTVTTEGCRAICGKSPDWYWSSDVGLSLSIISNWVLPILALLAAFPFDSIHKSHGRLCFNKQPGRVRGTLLALVNWIGSPQLALSAILFSIYQNVVCARDAAGEPSEAVSALDGDLIEMQPPGNPGAQLNMTPTQIQARKNAYYVVSYHNEDPLELEKQEKVQQWTGELLHAMASQLRVLRRLGVRPAFLSISLFCVAYAISVFMAFGNIGDRTTTHSLAVGILISWLPILLLFAIVDRNPISAERSRILFIRWISNVEAVKKWENPPFQPLRLSFEPRPERNNVGHPHTTQPIWWAEDNMRWPEEANSTMFPLGDFIGQGREMGFNGLADAFAYAMRKELANMTATNTRDGLEGHRLLHAEHSNVAKLTQERLESRPFSYYVCALVSLTLVWWEIGMALMLSCSIPTVGVGCRAASYLLYGLLSTIPWAINAWPSRNPGNPNRWRKGFSILICVVSTLCLFFILFAAFSGVLKNCWCRGGSSQYVDFENAFFYRDKNHFNVVTFWRVAASVGAIPILLSFVVAWIMLIKMKPLCQVSVDSNLSRSYPRADMIWLS
;
A
#
# COMPACT_ATOMS: atom_id res chain seq x y z
N MET A 1 -12.41 17.51 -3.65
CA MET A 1 -12.18 18.97 -3.61
C MET A 1 -13.38 19.72 -3.05
N SER A 2 -14.60 19.53 -3.57
CA SER A 2 -15.81 20.26 -3.13
C SER A 2 -16.15 20.07 -1.64
N LEU A 3 -15.99 18.87 -1.08
CA LEU A 3 -16.18 18.63 0.36
C LEU A 3 -15.15 19.34 1.24
N LEU A 4 -13.89 19.43 0.78
CA LEU A 4 -12.85 20.17 1.50
C LEU A 4 -13.16 21.67 1.49
N ILE A 5 -13.62 22.20 0.36
CA ILE A 5 -14.02 23.60 0.23
C ILE A 5 -15.23 23.90 1.11
N VAL A 6 -16.27 23.04 1.08
CA VAL A 6 -17.44 23.19 1.95
C VAL A 6 -17.04 23.11 3.43
N TYR A 7 -16.15 22.18 3.80
CA TYR A 7 -15.64 22.07 5.16
C TYR A 7 -14.82 23.30 5.59
N LEU A 8 -13.96 23.82 4.71
CA LEU A 8 -13.18 25.03 4.98
C LEU A 8 -14.10 26.26 5.10
N LEU A 9 -15.16 26.34 4.29
CA LEU A 9 -16.14 27.43 4.34
C LEU A 9 -17.04 27.34 5.58
N THR A 10 -17.46 26.15 6.00
CA THR A 10 -18.24 25.97 7.24
C THR A 10 -17.39 26.18 8.48
N ALA A 11 -16.12 25.75 8.47
CA ALA A 11 -15.16 26.06 9.52
C ALA A 11 -14.91 27.58 9.61
N ALA A 12 -14.78 28.25 8.47
CA ALA A 12 -14.62 29.71 8.40
C ALA A 12 -15.89 30.46 8.86
N SER A 13 -17.10 29.93 8.63
CA SER A 13 -18.35 30.60 9.04
C SER A 13 -18.66 30.43 10.53
N LEU A 14 -18.35 29.26 11.13
CA LEU A 14 -18.45 29.02 12.58
C LEU A 14 -17.44 29.86 13.39
N TRP A 15 -16.43 30.42 12.73
CA TRP A 15 -15.29 31.11 13.34
C TRP A 15 -15.54 32.50 13.91
N LYS A 16 -16.44 33.28 13.29
CA LYS A 16 -16.55 34.74 13.49
C LYS A 16 -16.99 35.16 14.92
N ARG A 17 -17.05 34.23 15.89
CA ARG A 17 -17.58 34.44 17.24
C ARG A 17 -16.59 34.20 18.38
N VAL A 18 -15.32 33.88 18.14
CA VAL A 18 -14.38 33.58 19.24
C VAL A 18 -13.15 34.50 19.19
N GLU A 19 -13.24 35.63 19.89
CA GLU A 19 -12.07 36.45 20.25
C GLU A 19 -11.44 35.90 21.53
N GLY A 20 -10.21 35.42 21.41
CA GLY A 20 -9.35 35.04 22.53
C GLY A 20 -8.04 35.80 22.42
N ASP A 21 -7.41 36.10 23.56
CA ASP A 21 -6.11 36.78 23.58
C ASP A 21 -5.04 35.91 22.90
N ARG A 22 -4.21 36.54 22.07
CA ARG A 22 -3.09 35.86 21.40
C ARG A 22 -2.07 35.41 22.45
N PHE A 23 -1.37 34.30 22.22
CA PHE A 23 -0.37 33.83 23.19
C PHE A 23 0.75 34.84 23.45
N ASP A 24 1.12 35.64 22.46
CA ASP A 24 2.14 36.68 22.60
C ASP A 24 1.61 37.86 23.45
N GLU A 25 0.33 38.18 23.30
CA GLU A 25 -0.34 39.18 24.13
C GLU A 25 -0.51 38.69 25.56
N CYS A 26 -0.83 37.40 25.75
CA CYS A 26 -0.83 36.80 27.08
C CYS A 26 0.54 36.84 27.73
N LYS A 27 1.63 36.57 26.98
CA LYS A 27 2.99 36.70 27.49
C LYS A 27 3.27 38.13 27.98
N ILE A 28 2.96 39.12 27.15
CA ILE A 28 3.16 40.54 27.48
C ILE A 28 2.34 40.92 28.73
N ARG A 29 1.08 40.49 28.81
CA ARG A 29 0.22 40.72 29.98
C ARG A 29 0.83 40.09 31.24
N LEU A 30 1.31 38.85 31.14
CA LEU A 30 1.93 38.14 32.24
C LEU A 30 3.20 38.86 32.74
N GLU A 31 4.04 39.35 31.84
CA GLU A 31 5.22 40.17 32.17
C GLU A 31 4.83 41.49 32.84
N ARG A 32 3.77 42.16 32.37
CA ARG A 32 3.25 43.38 32.99
C ARG A 32 2.69 43.13 34.39
N ILE A 33 1.97 42.03 34.61
CA ILE A 33 1.49 41.63 35.94
C ILE A 33 2.69 41.37 36.87
N LEU A 34 3.71 40.64 36.39
CA LEU A 34 4.91 40.36 37.18
C LEU A 34 5.70 41.63 37.52
N ASN A 35 5.70 42.63 36.64
CA ASN A 35 6.32 43.93 36.86
C ASN A 35 5.45 44.90 37.68
N GLY A 36 4.20 44.53 38.00
CA GLY A 36 3.25 45.37 38.73
C GLY A 36 2.68 46.54 37.93
N THR A 37 2.80 46.52 36.60
CA THR A 37 2.26 47.58 35.73
C THR A 37 0.81 47.34 35.31
N GLU A 38 0.33 46.10 35.44
CA GLU A 38 -1.03 45.69 35.08
C GLU A 38 -1.57 44.70 36.12
N SER A 39 -2.88 44.65 36.31
CA SER A 39 -3.56 43.57 37.07
C SER A 39 -4.65 42.96 36.19
N TYR A 40 -4.88 41.65 36.34
CA TYR A 40 -5.89 40.93 35.55
C TYR A 40 -6.75 40.07 36.47
N GLY A 41 -8.00 40.49 36.67
CA GLY A 41 -8.88 39.87 37.66
C GLY A 41 -8.26 39.93 39.07
N PRO A 42 -8.15 38.80 39.80
CA PRO A 42 -7.55 38.77 41.14
C PRO A 42 -6.01 38.76 41.14
N TYR A 43 -5.38 38.77 39.96
CA TYR A 43 -3.94 38.59 39.81
C TYR A 43 -3.23 39.92 39.65
N ASN A 44 -2.38 40.26 40.63
CA ASN A 44 -1.42 41.36 40.62
C ASN A 44 0.00 40.80 40.89
N ASN A 45 1.01 41.66 40.98
CA ASN A 45 2.41 41.27 41.20
C ASN A 45 2.63 40.45 42.49
N GLU A 46 1.85 40.67 43.54
CA GLU A 46 1.93 39.96 44.81
C GLU A 46 1.17 38.64 44.77
N THR A 47 -0.08 38.67 44.30
CA THR A 47 -0.97 37.50 44.30
C THR A 47 -0.58 36.47 43.24
N ILE A 48 0.05 36.87 42.14
CA ILE A 48 0.48 35.92 41.09
C ILE A 48 1.54 34.92 41.60
N ARG A 49 2.39 35.35 42.54
CA ARG A 49 3.42 34.48 43.13
C ARG A 49 2.84 33.58 44.22
N SER A 50 1.93 34.08 45.05
CA SER A 50 1.33 33.33 46.15
C SER A 50 0.22 32.37 45.69
N SER A 51 -0.44 32.63 44.55
CA SER A 51 -1.54 31.81 44.01
C SER A 51 -1.10 30.49 43.35
N GLY A 52 0.21 30.21 43.26
CA GLY A 52 0.70 28.99 42.60
C GLY A 52 0.53 28.99 41.07
N ILE A 53 0.31 30.16 40.47
CA ILE A 53 0.25 30.34 39.01
C ILE A 53 1.63 30.14 38.37
N ILE A 54 2.68 30.62 39.01
CA ILE A 54 4.04 30.43 38.54
C ILE A 54 4.51 29.01 38.89
N TYR A 55 4.96 28.27 37.89
CA TYR A 55 5.40 26.89 38.09
C TYR A 55 6.82 26.86 38.67
N ASN A 56 6.99 26.43 39.92
CA ASN A 56 8.32 26.40 40.57
C ASN A 56 9.03 25.05 40.50
N GLY A 57 8.45 24.06 39.82
CA GLY A 57 9.03 22.72 39.70
C GLY A 57 10.17 22.62 38.69
N VAL A 58 10.72 21.41 38.58
CA VAL A 58 11.77 21.09 37.59
C VAL A 58 11.16 21.08 36.19
N VAL A 59 11.75 21.84 35.27
CA VAL A 59 11.34 21.87 33.87
C VAL A 59 11.96 20.68 33.15
N THR A 60 11.13 19.76 32.67
CA THR A 60 11.56 18.55 31.97
C THR A 60 12.39 18.90 30.73
N GLY A 61 13.55 18.25 30.58
CA GLY A 61 14.45 18.42 29.44
C GLY A 61 15.33 19.67 29.47
N MET A 62 15.13 20.57 30.42
CA MET A 62 16.04 21.68 30.68
C MET A 62 17.27 21.16 31.44
N ASN A 63 18.44 21.75 31.19
CA ASN A 63 19.62 21.49 32.02
C ASN A 63 19.28 21.76 33.50
N SER A 64 19.47 20.74 34.35
CA SER A 64 19.14 20.80 35.78
C SER A 64 19.92 21.87 36.54
N GLU A 65 21.15 22.19 36.11
CA GLU A 65 21.96 23.24 36.71
C GLU A 65 21.37 24.61 36.40
N PHE A 66 21.09 24.89 35.12
CA PHE A 66 20.46 26.12 34.68
C PHE A 66 19.07 26.32 35.30
N SER A 67 18.28 25.24 35.39
CA SER A 67 16.96 25.28 36.02
C SER A 67 17.03 25.71 37.49
N ARG A 68 18.11 25.34 38.21
CA ARG A 68 18.36 25.73 39.60
C ARG A 68 18.93 27.14 39.74
N THR A 69 19.94 27.51 38.95
CA THR A 69 20.67 28.77 39.11
C THR A 69 19.95 29.97 38.51
N SER A 70 19.18 29.74 37.44
CA SER A 70 18.68 30.81 36.57
C SER A 70 17.16 30.84 36.48
N ARG A 71 16.45 30.43 37.54
CA ARG A 71 14.98 30.33 37.55
C ARG A 71 14.28 31.62 37.15
N GLY A 72 14.84 32.78 37.51
CA GLY A 72 14.29 34.10 37.17
C GLY A 72 14.50 34.53 35.70
N GLN A 73 15.28 33.79 34.92
CA GLN A 73 15.55 34.11 33.51
C GLN A 73 14.53 33.53 32.53
N PHE A 74 13.61 32.68 33.00
CA PHE A 74 12.60 32.07 32.14
C PHE A 74 11.21 31.99 32.80
N LEU A 75 10.17 32.14 31.99
CA LEU A 75 8.79 32.25 32.45
C LEU A 75 8.00 30.96 32.17
N THR A 76 7.74 30.21 33.23
CA THR A 76 6.86 29.03 33.19
C THR A 76 5.66 29.22 34.13
N VAL A 77 4.48 28.90 33.60
CA VAL A 77 3.21 29.07 34.28
C VAL A 77 2.54 27.71 34.38
N THR A 78 1.85 27.43 35.48
CA THR A 78 1.01 26.24 35.57
C THR A 78 -0.09 26.26 34.50
N THR A 79 -0.57 25.09 34.08
CA THR A 79 -1.60 24.99 33.03
C THR A 79 -2.89 25.70 33.44
N GLU A 80 -3.24 25.63 34.73
CA GLU A 80 -4.39 26.35 35.28
C GLU A 80 -4.14 27.86 35.35
N GLY A 81 -2.93 28.29 35.71
CA GLY A 81 -2.54 29.70 35.65
C GLY A 81 -2.61 30.27 34.22
N CYS A 82 -2.15 29.52 33.22
CA CYS A 82 -2.27 29.88 31.81
C CYS A 82 -3.75 30.02 31.41
N ARG A 83 -4.62 29.10 31.81
CA ARG A 83 -6.07 29.17 31.54
C ARG A 83 -6.74 30.37 32.22
N ALA A 84 -6.28 30.73 33.40
CA ALA A 84 -6.82 31.85 34.16
C ALA A 84 -6.44 33.21 33.56
N ILE A 85 -5.22 33.34 33.02
CA ILE A 85 -4.69 34.62 32.50
C ILE A 85 -4.89 34.76 30.98
N CYS A 86 -4.62 33.69 30.21
CA CYS A 86 -4.74 33.69 28.74
C CYS A 86 -6.13 33.27 28.24
N GLY A 87 -6.98 32.73 29.13
CA GLY A 87 -8.28 32.18 28.77
C GLY A 87 -8.21 30.72 28.26
N LYS A 88 -9.38 30.20 27.88
CA LYS A 88 -9.57 28.80 27.44
C LYS A 88 -9.60 28.64 25.92
N SER A 89 -9.71 29.73 25.17
CA SER A 89 -9.82 29.71 23.72
C SER A 89 -8.50 29.30 23.06
N PRO A 90 -8.55 28.54 21.95
CA PRO A 90 -7.37 28.25 21.16
C PRO A 90 -6.91 29.50 20.39
N ASP A 91 -5.59 29.67 20.29
CA ASP A 91 -4.97 30.71 19.46
C ASP A 91 -4.80 30.18 18.05
N TRP A 92 -5.70 30.59 17.20
CA TRP A 92 -5.79 30.12 15.85
C TRP A 92 -4.80 30.83 14.92
N TYR A 93 -4.13 30.07 14.06
CA TYR A 93 -3.14 30.64 13.12
C TYR A 93 -3.78 31.59 12.11
N TRP A 94 -5.04 31.38 11.72
CA TRP A 94 -5.71 32.25 10.76
C TRP A 94 -5.95 33.66 11.27
N SER A 95 -6.01 33.87 12.58
CA SER A 95 -6.15 35.20 13.17
C SER A 95 -4.81 35.81 13.55
N SER A 96 -3.81 35.01 13.93
CA SER A 96 -2.50 35.49 14.39
C SER A 96 -1.44 35.55 13.28
N ASP A 97 -1.38 34.55 12.40
CA ASP A 97 -0.35 34.39 11.36
C ASP A 97 -0.88 33.60 10.15
N VAL A 98 -1.54 34.30 9.23
CA VAL A 98 -2.07 33.72 7.98
C VAL A 98 -0.96 33.13 7.11
N GLY A 99 0.24 33.73 7.16
CA GLY A 99 1.40 33.28 6.39
C GLY A 99 1.82 31.87 6.78
N LEU A 100 1.81 31.56 8.07
CA LEU A 100 2.10 30.22 8.58
C LEU A 100 1.08 29.18 8.09
N SER A 101 -0.22 29.47 8.18
CA SER A 101 -1.26 28.56 7.69
C SER A 101 -1.10 28.25 6.20
N LEU A 102 -0.86 29.29 5.38
CA LEU A 102 -0.63 29.15 3.94
C LEU A 102 0.64 28.35 3.66
N SER A 103 1.70 28.57 4.44
CA SER A 103 2.96 27.81 4.33
C SER A 103 2.73 26.31 4.60
N ILE A 104 1.98 25.96 5.65
CA ILE A 104 1.67 24.55 5.96
C ILE A 104 0.81 23.91 4.85
N ILE A 105 -0.20 24.64 4.36
CA ILE A 105 -1.05 24.16 3.26
C ILE A 105 -0.23 23.94 1.99
N SER A 106 0.62 24.91 1.63
CA SER A 106 1.44 24.87 0.43
C SER A 106 2.50 23.76 0.49
N ASN A 107 3.17 23.60 1.63
CA ASN A 107 4.31 22.69 1.76
C ASN A 107 3.91 21.24 2.04
N TRP A 108 2.74 21.00 2.65
CA TRP A 108 2.33 19.65 3.03
C TRP A 108 1.01 19.24 2.42
N VAL A 109 -0.05 20.03 2.58
CA VAL A 109 -1.39 19.63 2.14
C VAL A 109 -1.44 19.48 0.61
N LEU A 110 -0.91 20.44 -0.14
CA LEU A 110 -0.91 20.37 -1.61
C LEU A 110 -0.06 19.21 -2.14
N PRO A 111 1.20 18.99 -1.69
CA PRO A 111 1.97 17.81 -2.08
C PRO A 111 1.31 16.49 -1.70
N ILE A 112 0.69 16.39 -0.51
CA ILE A 112 -0.06 15.19 -0.11
C ILE A 112 -1.23 14.94 -1.07
N LEU A 113 -2.00 15.98 -1.39
CA LEU A 113 -3.10 15.85 -2.36
C LEU A 113 -2.60 15.47 -3.75
N ALA A 114 -1.45 16.00 -4.18
CA ALA A 114 -0.82 15.64 -5.45
C ALA A 114 -0.33 14.18 -5.46
N LEU A 115 0.28 13.70 -4.36
CA LEU A 115 0.67 12.30 -4.20
C LEU A 115 -0.55 11.38 -4.18
N LEU A 116 -1.59 11.74 -3.42
CA LEU A 116 -2.86 11.02 -3.42
C LEU A 116 -3.46 10.97 -4.82
N ALA A 117 -3.45 12.06 -5.57
CA ALA A 117 -3.91 12.11 -6.96
C ALA A 117 -3.12 11.18 -7.90
N ALA A 118 -1.85 10.89 -7.59
CA ALA A 118 -0.99 9.99 -8.35
C ALA A 118 -1.22 8.50 -8.04
N PHE A 119 -2.01 8.16 -7.01
CA PHE A 119 -2.37 6.77 -6.77
C PHE A 119 -3.23 6.21 -7.90
N PRO A 120 -3.14 4.89 -8.16
CA PRO A 120 -3.87 4.25 -9.25
C PRO A 120 -5.36 4.07 -8.87
N PHE A 121 -6.17 5.11 -9.06
CA PHE A 121 -7.61 5.05 -8.80
C PHE A 121 -8.38 4.35 -9.93
N ASP A 122 -9.40 3.57 -9.58
CA ASP A 122 -10.32 2.92 -10.54
C ASP A 122 -11.29 3.90 -11.21
N SER A 123 -11.49 5.10 -10.66
CA SER A 123 -12.49 6.07 -11.13
C SER A 123 -12.22 6.65 -12.53
N ILE A 124 -11.01 6.47 -13.07
CA ILE A 124 -10.56 7.13 -14.31
C ILE A 124 -11.00 6.37 -15.58
N HIS A 125 -11.38 5.09 -15.48
CA HIS A 125 -11.83 4.33 -16.66
C HIS A 125 -13.36 4.40 -16.83
N LYS A 126 -13.80 5.09 -17.89
CA LYS A 126 -15.18 5.01 -18.39
C LYS A 126 -15.44 3.56 -18.79
N SER A 127 -16.28 2.83 -18.04
CA SER A 127 -16.89 1.64 -18.64
C SER A 127 -17.86 2.13 -19.71
N HIS A 128 -17.56 1.82 -20.96
CA HIS A 128 -18.58 1.66 -21.97
C HIS A 128 -19.36 0.41 -21.55
N GLY A 129 -20.66 0.58 -21.30
CA GLY A 129 -21.52 -0.52 -20.87
C GLY A 129 -22.57 -0.07 -19.86
N ARG A 130 -23.65 0.52 -20.36
CA ARG A 130 -24.96 0.46 -19.70
C ARG A 130 -25.26 -1.03 -19.49
N LEU A 131 -25.30 -1.56 -18.25
CA LEU A 131 -26.20 -2.67 -17.87
C LEU A 131 -26.04 -3.22 -16.44
N CYS A 132 -24.95 -3.01 -15.71
CA CYS A 132 -24.88 -3.54 -14.33
C CYS A 132 -25.41 -2.54 -13.28
N PHE A 133 -26.73 -2.38 -13.19
CA PHE A 133 -27.37 -1.39 -12.30
C PHE A 133 -27.68 -1.89 -10.88
N ASN A 134 -27.55 -3.19 -10.58
CA ASN A 134 -27.90 -3.68 -9.25
C ASN A 134 -26.70 -4.33 -8.55
N LYS A 135 -26.25 -3.69 -7.46
CA LYS A 135 -25.48 -4.25 -6.34
C LYS A 135 -23.94 -4.17 -6.35
N GLN A 136 -23.29 -3.54 -7.33
CA GLN A 136 -21.88 -3.15 -7.15
C GLN A 136 -21.78 -1.80 -6.43
N PRO A 137 -20.99 -1.68 -5.35
CA PRO A 137 -20.71 -0.40 -4.71
C PRO A 137 -20.12 0.57 -5.76
N GLY A 138 -20.78 1.70 -6.00
CA GLY A 138 -20.42 2.61 -7.09
C GLY A 138 -18.94 3.00 -7.13
N ARG A 139 -18.41 3.34 -8.30
CA ARG A 139 -16.98 3.64 -8.58
C ARG A 139 -16.28 4.51 -7.52
N VAL A 140 -17.01 5.48 -6.95
CA VAL A 140 -16.53 6.37 -5.90
C VAL A 140 -16.26 5.63 -4.59
N ARG A 141 -17.09 4.63 -4.24
CA ARG A 141 -16.96 3.83 -3.02
C ARG A 141 -15.73 2.93 -3.04
N GLY A 142 -15.41 2.30 -4.17
CA GLY A 142 -14.16 1.52 -4.30
C GLY A 142 -12.92 2.40 -4.16
N THR A 143 -12.93 3.56 -4.84
CA THR A 143 -11.87 4.57 -4.73
C THR A 143 -11.70 5.07 -3.29
N LEU A 144 -12.82 5.38 -2.62
CA LEU A 144 -12.81 5.84 -1.23
C LEU A 144 -12.33 4.75 -0.28
N LEU A 145 -12.70 3.49 -0.50
CA LEU A 145 -12.26 2.36 0.31
C LEU A 145 -10.74 2.15 0.19
N ALA A 146 -10.20 2.24 -1.03
CA ALA A 146 -8.77 2.18 -1.26
C ALA A 146 -8.03 3.33 -0.55
N LEU A 147 -8.54 4.57 -0.65
CA LEU A 147 -8.00 5.72 0.09
C LEU A 147 -8.00 5.50 1.60
N VAL A 148 -9.13 5.03 2.14
CA VAL A 148 -9.27 4.73 3.57
C VAL A 148 -8.30 3.61 3.98
N ASN A 149 -8.04 2.63 3.12
CA ASN A 149 -7.06 1.58 3.41
C ASN A 149 -5.63 2.14 3.42
N TRP A 150 -5.24 2.87 2.37
CA TRP A 150 -3.91 3.48 2.24
C TRP A 150 -3.59 4.47 3.36
N ILE A 151 -4.55 5.31 3.73
CA ILE A 151 -4.36 6.34 4.77
C ILE A 151 -4.61 5.78 6.17
N GLY A 152 -5.60 4.92 6.32
CA GLY A 152 -6.02 4.37 7.60
C GLY A 152 -5.09 3.30 8.15
N SER A 153 -4.50 2.46 7.29
CA SER A 153 -3.50 1.45 7.65
C SER A 153 -2.43 1.32 6.56
N PRO A 154 -1.53 2.31 6.45
CA PRO A 154 -0.46 2.28 5.45
C PRO A 154 0.45 1.06 5.59
N GLN A 155 0.64 0.53 6.80
CA GLN A 155 1.42 -0.68 7.04
C GLN A 155 0.79 -1.88 6.32
N LEU A 156 -0.53 -2.06 6.44
CA LEU A 156 -1.25 -3.16 5.80
C LEU A 156 -1.21 -3.04 4.27
N ALA A 157 -1.44 -1.83 3.75
CA ALA A 157 -1.35 -1.56 2.31
C ALA A 157 0.06 -1.86 1.78
N LEU A 158 1.10 -1.38 2.48
CA LEU A 158 2.49 -1.60 2.11
C LEU A 158 2.89 -3.08 2.22
N SER A 159 2.38 -3.85 3.20
CA SER A 159 2.58 -5.30 3.27
C SER A 159 2.07 -6.00 2.01
N ALA A 160 0.87 -5.66 1.55
CA ALA A 160 0.27 -6.25 0.36
C ALA A 160 1.07 -5.90 -0.91
N ILE A 161 1.53 -4.66 -1.02
CA ILE A 161 2.36 -4.17 -2.12
C ILE A 161 3.72 -4.90 -2.15
N LEU A 162 4.45 -4.90 -1.03
CA LEU A 162 5.77 -5.53 -0.94
C LEU A 162 5.70 -7.03 -1.21
N PHE A 163 4.67 -7.71 -0.69
CA PHE A 163 4.47 -9.13 -0.95
C PHE A 163 4.14 -9.41 -2.42
N SER A 164 3.35 -8.57 -3.07
CA SER A 164 3.07 -8.66 -4.51
C SER A 164 4.33 -8.43 -5.36
N ILE A 165 5.17 -7.46 -5.00
CA ILE A 165 6.49 -7.25 -5.63
C ILE A 165 7.38 -8.48 -5.46
N TYR A 166 7.43 -9.04 -4.24
CA TYR A 166 8.19 -10.26 -3.97
C TYR A 166 7.74 -11.42 -4.87
N GLN A 167 6.43 -11.67 -4.97
CA GLN A 167 5.86 -12.68 -5.86
C GLN A 167 6.28 -12.46 -7.31
N ASN A 168 6.18 -11.22 -7.80
CA ASN A 168 6.59 -10.88 -9.16
C ASN A 168 8.08 -11.17 -9.42
N VAL A 169 8.96 -10.91 -8.45
CA VAL A 169 10.39 -11.20 -8.56
C VAL A 169 10.66 -12.71 -8.56
N VAL A 170 9.98 -13.47 -7.70
CA VAL A 170 10.12 -14.93 -7.67
C VAL A 170 9.66 -15.54 -9.00
N CYS A 171 8.46 -15.19 -9.48
CA CYS A 171 7.95 -15.67 -10.75
C CYS A 171 8.86 -15.28 -11.94
N ALA A 172 9.46 -14.09 -11.91
CA ALA A 172 10.39 -13.66 -12.96
C ALA A 172 11.69 -14.47 -12.98
N ARG A 173 12.23 -14.83 -11.81
CA ARG A 173 13.42 -15.70 -11.69
C ARG A 173 13.13 -17.10 -12.17
N ASP A 174 11.99 -17.66 -11.76
CA ASP A 174 11.55 -18.99 -12.17
C ASP A 174 11.40 -19.05 -13.71
N ALA A 175 10.82 -18.00 -14.31
CA ALA A 175 10.70 -17.90 -15.77
C ALA A 175 12.05 -17.72 -16.50
N ALA A 176 13.06 -17.14 -15.84
CA ALA A 176 14.41 -17.02 -16.39
C ALA A 176 15.20 -18.34 -16.31
N GLY A 177 14.71 -19.34 -15.57
CA GLY A 177 15.38 -20.62 -15.38
C GLY A 177 16.61 -20.55 -14.47
N GLU A 178 16.82 -19.43 -13.76
CA GLU A 178 17.89 -19.28 -12.78
C GLU A 178 17.63 -20.22 -11.60
N PRO A 179 18.57 -21.13 -11.25
CA PRO A 179 18.42 -21.98 -10.07
C PRO A 179 18.35 -21.08 -8.83
N SER A 180 17.24 -21.18 -8.10
CA SER A 180 17.00 -20.39 -6.90
C SER A 180 17.86 -20.88 -5.74
N GLU A 181 19.12 -20.45 -5.66
CA GLU A 181 20.00 -20.70 -4.49
C GLU A 181 19.48 -20.00 -3.22
N ALA A 182 18.61 -19.00 -3.36
CA ALA A 182 18.11 -18.19 -2.25
C ALA A 182 16.95 -18.84 -1.45
N VAL A 183 16.27 -19.85 -1.99
CA VAL A 183 15.14 -20.51 -1.28
C VAL A 183 15.66 -21.60 -0.33
N SER A 184 16.81 -22.21 -0.60
CA SER A 184 17.42 -23.20 0.30
C SER A 184 17.99 -22.61 1.59
N ALA A 185 18.25 -21.30 1.64
CA ALA A 185 18.84 -20.64 2.82
C ALA A 185 17.80 -20.07 3.82
N LEU A 186 16.52 -19.98 3.43
CA LEU A 186 15.44 -19.42 4.27
C LEU A 186 14.36 -20.45 4.65
N ASP A 187 14.42 -21.65 4.09
CA ASP A 187 13.55 -22.80 4.42
C ASP A 187 14.26 -23.81 5.36
N GLY A 188 15.42 -23.41 5.91
CA GLY A 188 16.38 -24.28 6.61
C GLY A 188 16.04 -24.72 8.05
N ASP A 189 14.84 -24.42 8.55
CA ASP A 189 14.41 -24.82 9.90
C ASP A 189 13.17 -25.72 9.84
N LEU A 190 13.30 -26.92 9.24
CA LEU A 190 12.62 -28.13 9.75
C LEU A 190 13.22 -29.40 9.12
N ILE A 191 14.06 -30.07 9.91
CA ILE A 191 14.34 -31.53 9.91
C ILE A 191 15.33 -32.04 8.85
N GLU A 192 16.58 -31.96 9.27
CA GLU A 192 17.63 -33.00 9.25
C GLU A 192 17.12 -34.46 9.19
N MET A 193 17.48 -35.18 8.12
CA MET A 193 18.24 -36.44 8.18
C MET A 193 18.56 -36.92 6.75
N GLN A 194 19.81 -36.68 6.35
CA GLN A 194 20.43 -37.24 5.16
C GLN A 194 21.51 -38.21 5.63
N PRO A 195 21.61 -39.45 5.11
CA PRO A 195 22.83 -40.22 5.24
C PRO A 195 23.82 -39.83 4.12
N PRO A 196 25.13 -39.92 4.39
CA PRO A 196 26.18 -39.35 3.54
C PRO A 196 26.48 -40.27 2.35
N GLY A 197 26.78 -39.69 1.19
CA GLY A 197 27.28 -40.48 0.05
C GLY A 197 27.57 -39.66 -1.21
N ASN A 198 28.87 -39.45 -1.45
CA ASN A 198 29.55 -39.08 -2.71
C ASN A 198 29.47 -37.63 -3.25
N PRO A 199 30.57 -36.86 -3.12
CA PRO A 199 30.86 -35.72 -4.00
C PRO A 199 31.61 -36.22 -5.24
N GLY A 200 30.93 -36.33 -6.39
CA GLY A 200 31.60 -36.79 -7.59
C GLY A 200 30.71 -37.00 -8.80
N ALA A 201 30.02 -35.96 -9.27
CA ALA A 201 29.53 -35.90 -10.64
C ALA A 201 29.23 -34.43 -11.03
N GLN A 202 30.26 -33.73 -11.48
CA GLN A 202 30.06 -32.60 -12.39
C GLN A 202 29.49 -33.17 -13.70
N LEU A 203 28.19 -32.97 -13.95
CA LEU A 203 27.61 -33.21 -15.26
C LEU A 203 27.35 -31.87 -15.93
N ASN A 204 28.15 -31.61 -16.97
CA ASN A 204 27.95 -30.59 -17.97
C ASN A 204 26.51 -30.66 -18.49
N MET A 205 25.72 -29.65 -18.15
CA MET A 205 24.38 -29.45 -18.71
C MET A 205 24.52 -28.70 -20.04
N THR A 206 24.17 -29.35 -21.15
CA THR A 206 24.27 -28.77 -22.50
C THR A 206 23.20 -27.69 -22.72
N PRO A 207 23.43 -26.68 -23.58
CA PRO A 207 22.46 -25.61 -23.87
C PRO A 207 21.08 -26.10 -24.36
N THR A 208 21.00 -27.33 -24.85
CA THR A 208 19.76 -28.01 -25.23
C THR A 208 18.86 -28.39 -24.04
N GLN A 209 19.40 -28.59 -22.84
CA GLN A 209 18.61 -28.87 -21.62
C GLN A 209 17.98 -27.61 -21.03
N ILE A 210 18.52 -26.42 -21.33
CA ILE A 210 17.95 -25.12 -20.95
C ILE A 210 16.71 -24.80 -21.82
N GLN A 211 16.66 -25.30 -23.06
CA GLN A 211 15.48 -25.14 -23.94
C GLN A 211 14.32 -26.06 -23.53
N ALA A 212 14.61 -27.26 -23.00
CA ALA A 212 13.59 -28.17 -22.46
C ALA A 212 12.86 -27.58 -21.23
N ARG A 213 13.52 -26.69 -20.48
CA ARG A 213 12.92 -26.00 -19.32
C ARG A 213 11.93 -24.89 -19.70
N LYS A 214 12.03 -24.32 -20.91
CA LYS A 214 11.05 -23.33 -21.42
C LYS A 214 9.75 -23.97 -21.90
N ASN A 215 9.81 -25.25 -22.25
CA ASN A 215 8.64 -26.02 -22.67
C ASN A 215 7.87 -26.59 -21.45
N ALA A 216 8.45 -26.57 -20.25
CA ALA A 216 7.84 -27.09 -19.02
C ALA A 216 6.62 -26.31 -18.50
N TYR A 217 6.16 -25.25 -19.19
CA TYR A 217 4.86 -24.64 -18.88
C TYR A 217 3.67 -25.34 -19.54
N TYR A 218 3.87 -26.27 -20.49
CA TYR A 218 2.86 -27.23 -20.98
C TYR A 218 3.49 -28.26 -21.94
N VAL A 219 4.60 -28.90 -21.58
CA VAL A 219 5.23 -29.92 -22.44
C VAL A 219 6.00 -30.92 -21.59
N VAL A 220 5.31 -31.94 -21.08
CA VAL A 220 5.80 -33.33 -20.93
C VAL A 220 4.52 -34.18 -20.89
N SER A 221 4.07 -34.79 -21.99
CA SER A 221 4.24 -36.23 -22.27
C SER A 221 3.21 -36.59 -23.37
N TYR A 222 3.33 -37.48 -24.35
CA TYR A 222 4.43 -38.11 -25.10
C TYR A 222 3.80 -38.96 -26.23
N HIS A 223 4.54 -39.05 -27.35
CA HIS A 223 4.49 -40.00 -28.46
C HIS A 223 3.77 -41.35 -28.23
N ASN A 224 2.56 -41.50 -28.78
CA ASN A 224 2.10 -42.68 -29.56
C ASN A 224 0.66 -42.50 -30.08
N GLU A 225 0.28 -41.29 -30.48
CA GLU A 225 -1.10 -41.01 -30.91
C GLU A 225 -1.18 -40.84 -32.43
N ASP A 226 -2.34 -41.19 -32.97
CA ASP A 226 -2.69 -41.00 -34.37
C ASP A 226 -2.27 -39.60 -34.84
N PRO A 227 -1.75 -39.44 -36.07
CA PRO A 227 -1.26 -38.16 -36.58
C PRO A 227 -2.29 -37.01 -36.50
N LEU A 228 -3.58 -37.35 -36.42
CA LEU A 228 -4.69 -36.42 -36.21
C LEU A 228 -4.73 -35.78 -34.81
N GLU A 229 -4.39 -36.52 -33.75
CA GLU A 229 -4.33 -35.98 -32.38
C GLU A 229 -3.10 -35.09 -32.18
N LEU A 230 -2.01 -35.39 -32.89
CA LEU A 230 -0.79 -34.58 -32.86
C LEU A 230 -1.01 -33.18 -33.47
N GLU A 231 -1.71 -33.10 -34.62
CA GLU A 231 -2.08 -31.82 -35.24
C GLU A 231 -3.01 -31.00 -34.34
N LYS A 232 -3.92 -31.67 -33.64
CA LYS A 232 -4.89 -31.05 -32.73
C LYS A 232 -4.20 -30.49 -31.48
N GLN A 233 -3.26 -31.24 -30.90
CA GLN A 233 -2.43 -30.79 -29.77
C GLN A 233 -1.54 -29.60 -30.16
N GLU A 234 -0.91 -29.64 -31.34
CA GLU A 234 -0.10 -28.52 -31.85
C GLU A 234 -0.95 -27.24 -31.96
N LYS A 235 -2.18 -27.35 -32.48
CA LYS A 235 -3.13 -26.22 -32.53
C LYS A 235 -3.52 -25.70 -31.15
N VAL A 236 -3.78 -26.59 -30.18
CA VAL A 236 -4.11 -26.20 -28.80
C VAL A 236 -2.94 -25.46 -28.16
N GLN A 237 -1.73 -25.98 -28.27
CA GLN A 237 -0.52 -25.33 -27.76
C GLN A 237 -0.29 -23.97 -28.43
N GLN A 238 -0.47 -23.90 -29.75
CA GLN A 238 -0.33 -22.67 -30.49
C GLN A 238 -1.35 -21.62 -30.04
N TRP A 239 -2.63 -21.96 -29.96
CA TRP A 239 -3.69 -21.03 -29.57
C TRP A 239 -3.56 -20.56 -28.12
N THR A 240 -3.30 -21.48 -27.19
CA THR A 240 -3.09 -21.11 -25.78
C THR A 240 -1.84 -20.25 -25.60
N GLY A 241 -0.77 -20.53 -26.36
CA GLY A 241 0.43 -19.69 -26.41
C GLY A 241 0.16 -18.29 -26.96
N GLU A 242 -0.58 -18.17 -28.07
CA GLU A 242 -1.00 -16.89 -28.66
C GLU A 242 -1.85 -16.07 -27.68
N LEU A 243 -2.83 -16.70 -27.02
CA LEU A 243 -3.68 -16.06 -26.00
C LEU A 243 -2.85 -15.56 -24.81
N LEU A 244 -1.93 -16.37 -24.30
CA LEU A 244 -1.06 -15.99 -23.19
C LEU A 244 -0.12 -14.84 -23.57
N HIS A 245 0.46 -14.88 -24.77
CA HIS A 245 1.32 -13.80 -25.29
C HIS A 245 0.54 -12.50 -25.45
N ALA A 246 -0.67 -12.55 -26.00
CA ALA A 246 -1.53 -11.40 -26.17
C ALA A 246 -1.92 -10.78 -24.83
N MET A 247 -2.35 -11.61 -23.87
CA MET A 247 -2.66 -11.19 -22.51
C MET A 247 -1.46 -10.54 -21.83
N ALA A 248 -0.30 -11.20 -21.86
CA ALA A 248 0.93 -10.67 -21.27
C ALA A 248 1.32 -9.34 -21.93
N SER A 249 1.18 -9.21 -23.25
CA SER A 249 1.42 -7.95 -23.97
C SER A 249 0.52 -6.81 -23.46
N GLN A 250 -0.79 -7.03 -23.35
CA GLN A 250 -1.73 -6.03 -22.82
C GLN A 250 -1.39 -5.62 -21.39
N LEU A 251 -1.11 -6.58 -20.51
CA LEU A 251 -0.75 -6.30 -19.12
C LEU A 251 0.52 -5.44 -19.02
N ARG A 252 1.53 -5.72 -19.87
CA ARG A 252 2.78 -4.93 -19.91
C ARG A 252 2.57 -3.52 -20.47
N VAL A 253 1.73 -3.34 -21.49
CA VAL A 253 1.40 -2.02 -22.04
C VAL A 253 0.72 -1.15 -20.97
N LEU A 254 -0.25 -1.71 -20.24
CA LEU A 254 -0.98 -1.01 -19.19
C LEU A 254 -0.09 -0.60 -18.01
N ARG A 255 1.02 -1.31 -17.76
CA ARG A 255 1.98 -0.99 -16.68
C ARG A 255 2.79 0.30 -16.95
N ARG A 256 3.08 0.64 -18.22
CA ARG A 256 4.00 1.75 -18.57
C ARG A 256 3.41 3.16 -18.40
N LEU A 257 2.11 3.32 -18.64
CA LEU A 257 1.51 4.62 -18.95
C LEU A 257 1.42 5.63 -17.79
N GLY A 258 1.86 5.26 -16.57
CA GLY A 258 1.83 6.19 -15.45
C GLY A 258 3.07 6.20 -14.56
N VAL A 259 4.15 5.51 -14.92
CA VAL A 259 5.38 5.50 -14.11
C VAL A 259 6.02 6.90 -14.11
N ARG A 260 6.15 7.53 -15.28
CA ARG A 260 6.84 8.83 -15.41
C ARG A 260 6.17 9.97 -14.60
N PRO A 261 4.84 10.20 -14.70
CA PRO A 261 4.20 11.26 -13.90
C PRO A 261 4.35 11.04 -12.39
N ALA A 262 4.31 9.79 -11.95
CA ALA A 262 4.38 9.47 -10.53
C ALA A 262 5.79 9.71 -9.95
N PHE A 263 6.85 9.36 -10.70
CA PHE A 263 8.23 9.72 -10.34
C PHE A 263 8.45 11.24 -10.24
N LEU A 264 7.81 12.02 -11.13
CA LEU A 264 7.86 13.47 -11.06
C LEU A 264 7.18 13.99 -9.77
N SER A 265 5.99 13.47 -9.43
CA SER A 265 5.29 13.83 -8.18
C SER A 265 6.10 13.49 -6.93
N ILE A 266 6.76 12.33 -6.89
CA ILE A 266 7.61 11.92 -5.77
C ILE A 266 8.85 12.82 -5.67
N SER A 267 9.50 13.12 -6.81
CA SER A 267 10.64 14.06 -6.84
C SER A 267 10.26 15.42 -6.29
N LEU A 268 9.08 15.95 -6.66
CA LEU A 268 8.56 17.21 -6.14
C LEU A 268 8.31 17.15 -4.63
N PHE A 269 7.80 16.03 -4.09
CA PHE A 269 7.68 15.85 -2.64
C PHE A 269 9.05 15.86 -1.95
N CYS A 270 10.06 15.17 -2.50
CA CYS A 270 11.42 15.17 -1.94
C CYS A 270 12.02 16.58 -1.92
N VAL A 271 11.80 17.38 -2.97
CA VAL A 271 12.22 18.79 -3.01
C VAL A 271 11.47 19.61 -1.94
N ALA A 272 10.15 19.47 -1.83
CA ALA A 272 9.37 20.16 -0.81
C ALA A 272 9.78 19.77 0.62
N TYR A 273 10.08 18.49 0.86
CA TYR A 273 10.61 17.99 2.12
C TYR A 273 11.98 18.62 2.41
N ALA A 274 12.91 18.62 1.46
CA ALA A 274 14.24 19.22 1.61
C ALA A 274 14.17 20.73 1.89
N ILE A 275 13.30 21.46 1.18
CA ILE A 275 13.05 22.89 1.43
C ILE A 275 12.47 23.08 2.83
N SER A 276 11.53 22.25 3.25
CA SER A 276 10.91 22.34 4.58
C SER A 276 11.91 22.07 5.70
N VAL A 277 12.80 21.09 5.51
CA VAL A 277 13.93 20.82 6.41
C VAL A 277 14.87 22.02 6.46
N PHE A 278 15.24 22.60 5.31
CA PHE A 278 16.08 23.79 5.24
C PHE A 278 15.45 24.99 5.95
N MET A 279 14.16 25.26 5.72
CA MET A 279 13.41 26.34 6.36
C MET A 279 13.27 26.14 7.87
N ALA A 280 13.04 24.90 8.31
CA ALA A 280 13.04 24.56 9.73
C ALA A 280 14.40 24.81 10.39
N PHE A 281 15.50 24.65 9.64
CA PHE A 281 16.86 24.95 10.12
C PHE A 281 17.32 26.41 9.90
N GLY A 282 16.68 27.19 9.03
CA GLY A 282 16.91 28.64 8.94
C GLY A 282 16.33 29.37 10.14
N ASN A 283 15.12 28.97 10.55
CA ASN A 283 14.35 29.56 11.66
C ASN A 283 14.22 28.59 12.85
N ILE A 284 15.31 27.96 13.27
CA ILE A 284 15.36 27.00 14.40
C ILE A 284 14.68 27.57 15.66
N GLY A 285 14.06 26.77 16.49
CA GLY A 285 13.47 27.22 17.76
C GLY A 285 12.13 27.94 17.65
N ASP A 286 11.72 28.42 16.47
CA ASP A 286 10.33 28.85 16.31
C ASP A 286 9.45 27.59 16.41
N ARG A 287 8.60 27.55 17.43
CA ARG A 287 7.73 26.40 17.69
C ARG A 287 6.92 26.05 16.45
N THR A 288 6.48 27.07 15.69
CA THR A 288 5.63 26.92 14.51
C THR A 288 6.30 26.12 13.38
N THR A 289 7.58 26.35 13.10
CA THR A 289 8.32 25.69 12.02
C THR A 289 8.54 24.21 12.30
N THR A 290 8.83 23.86 13.55
CA THR A 290 9.00 22.47 14.00
C THR A 290 7.75 21.64 13.82
N HIS A 291 6.60 22.24 14.10
CA HIS A 291 5.32 21.57 13.96
C HIS A 291 5.03 21.22 12.50
N SER A 292 5.33 22.15 11.60
CA SER A 292 5.26 21.93 10.15
C SER A 292 6.17 20.76 9.74
N LEU A 293 7.42 20.75 10.20
CA LEU A 293 8.37 19.66 9.93
C LEU A 293 7.89 18.30 10.46
N ALA A 294 7.38 18.25 11.70
CA ALA A 294 6.91 17.01 12.32
C ALA A 294 5.72 16.40 11.57
N VAL A 295 4.81 17.22 11.03
CA VAL A 295 3.71 16.75 10.15
C VAL A 295 4.26 16.20 8.84
N GLY A 296 5.27 16.85 8.26
CA GLY A 296 5.95 16.36 7.07
C GLY A 296 6.57 14.98 7.25
N ILE A 297 7.27 14.79 8.37
CA ILE A 297 7.86 13.51 8.77
C ILE A 297 6.79 12.50 9.19
N LEU A 298 5.65 12.93 9.71
CA LEU A 298 4.56 11.99 10.00
C LEU A 298 4.00 11.36 8.71
N ILE A 299 4.07 12.06 7.57
CA ILE A 299 3.40 11.68 6.32
C ILE A 299 4.41 11.24 5.23
N SER A 300 5.70 11.22 5.53
CA SER A 300 6.77 10.71 4.66
C SER A 300 6.60 9.25 4.24
N TRP A 301 5.84 8.45 5.00
CA TRP A 301 5.48 7.08 4.58
C TRP A 301 4.59 7.07 3.33
N LEU A 302 3.86 8.16 3.01
CA LEU A 302 2.96 8.21 1.87
C LEU A 302 3.72 8.15 0.53
N PRO A 303 4.80 8.94 0.30
CA PRO A 303 5.68 8.75 -0.84
C PRO A 303 6.29 7.35 -0.93
N ILE A 304 6.65 6.74 0.20
CA ILE A 304 7.18 5.36 0.25
C ILE A 304 6.11 4.38 -0.27
N LEU A 305 4.88 4.50 0.24
CA LEU A 305 3.74 3.70 -0.19
C LEU A 305 3.48 3.88 -1.69
N LEU A 306 3.50 5.13 -2.18
CA LEU A 306 3.29 5.44 -3.60
C LEU A 306 4.42 4.86 -4.47
N LEU A 307 5.68 5.01 -4.05
CA LEU A 307 6.85 4.46 -4.75
C LEU A 307 6.68 2.95 -4.97
N PHE A 308 6.41 2.20 -3.90
CA PHE A 308 6.24 0.77 -4.02
C PHE A 308 4.93 0.41 -4.76
N ALA A 309 3.85 1.17 -4.63
CA ALA A 309 2.64 0.95 -5.44
C ALA A 309 2.89 1.14 -6.95
N ILE A 310 3.81 2.03 -7.34
CA ILE A 310 4.25 2.21 -8.74
C ILE A 310 5.13 1.04 -9.18
N VAL A 311 5.99 0.51 -8.31
CA VAL A 311 6.78 -0.70 -8.62
C VAL A 311 5.84 -1.90 -8.79
N ASP A 312 4.84 -2.03 -7.91
CA ASP A 312 3.79 -3.04 -7.93
C ASP A 312 2.72 -2.79 -9.01
N ARG A 313 2.96 -1.94 -10.03
CA ARG A 313 1.90 -1.60 -10.98
C ARG A 313 1.43 -2.81 -11.79
N ASN A 314 0.40 -3.49 -11.30
CA ASN A 314 -0.60 -4.17 -12.10
C ASN A 314 -1.45 -3.13 -12.85
N PRO A 315 -2.20 -3.53 -13.90
CA PRO A 315 -2.80 -2.60 -14.84
C PRO A 315 -3.64 -1.50 -14.15
N ILE A 316 -3.71 -0.34 -14.81
CA ILE A 316 -4.33 0.91 -14.30
C ILE A 316 -5.70 0.70 -13.65
N SER A 317 -6.48 -0.27 -14.13
CA SER A 317 -7.76 -0.68 -13.54
C SER A 317 -7.73 -2.15 -13.14
N ALA A 318 -8.01 -2.40 -11.86
CA ALA A 318 -8.19 -3.74 -11.33
C ALA A 318 -9.34 -4.46 -12.04
N GLU A 319 -10.44 -3.73 -12.27
CA GLU A 319 -11.62 -4.24 -12.97
C GLU A 319 -11.32 -4.61 -14.42
N ARG A 320 -10.62 -3.74 -15.16
CA ARG A 320 -10.20 -4.07 -16.53
C ARG A 320 -9.31 -5.31 -16.56
N SER A 321 -8.39 -5.42 -15.61
CA SER A 321 -7.54 -6.61 -15.47
C SER A 321 -8.40 -7.85 -15.24
N ARG A 322 -9.34 -7.78 -14.28
CA ARG A 322 -10.27 -8.86 -13.95
C ARG A 322 -11.06 -9.31 -15.18
N ILE A 323 -11.64 -8.37 -15.93
CA ILE A 323 -12.36 -8.65 -17.17
C ILE A 323 -11.42 -9.33 -18.19
N LEU A 324 -10.21 -8.81 -18.41
CA LEU A 324 -9.23 -9.42 -19.32
C LEU A 324 -8.84 -10.83 -18.87
N PHE A 325 -8.62 -11.07 -17.57
CA PHE A 325 -8.35 -12.39 -17.01
C PHE A 325 -9.51 -13.34 -17.26
N ILE A 326 -10.75 -12.90 -17.03
CA ILE A 326 -11.91 -13.75 -17.24
C ILE A 326 -12.09 -14.07 -18.74
N ARG A 327 -11.95 -13.07 -19.63
CA ARG A 327 -11.98 -13.29 -21.10
C ARG A 327 -10.91 -14.29 -21.53
N TRP A 328 -9.69 -14.15 -21.01
CA TRP A 328 -8.60 -15.08 -21.28
C TRP A 328 -8.92 -16.51 -20.80
N ILE A 329 -9.39 -16.68 -19.55
CA ILE A 329 -9.78 -17.99 -19.01
C ILE A 329 -10.90 -18.62 -19.85
N SER A 330 -11.91 -17.85 -20.23
CA SER A 330 -13.01 -18.33 -21.08
C SER A 330 -12.53 -18.78 -22.45
N ASN A 331 -11.58 -18.07 -23.08
CA ASN A 331 -10.98 -18.48 -24.34
C ASN A 331 -10.12 -19.74 -24.20
N VAL A 332 -9.36 -19.88 -23.12
CA VAL A 332 -8.61 -21.11 -22.81
C VAL A 332 -9.57 -22.29 -22.61
N GLU A 333 -10.69 -22.07 -21.92
CA GLU A 333 -11.73 -23.08 -21.74
C GLU A 333 -12.40 -23.46 -23.08
N ALA A 334 -12.62 -22.50 -23.97
CA ALA A 334 -13.14 -22.75 -25.31
C ALA A 334 -12.19 -23.61 -26.14
N VAL A 335 -10.88 -23.34 -26.08
CA VAL A 335 -9.86 -24.19 -26.71
C VAL A 335 -9.88 -25.60 -26.11
N LYS A 336 -9.99 -25.73 -24.78
CA LYS A 336 -10.04 -27.03 -24.10
C LYS A 336 -11.31 -27.83 -24.44
N LYS A 337 -12.46 -27.15 -24.56
CA LYS A 337 -13.73 -27.77 -25.01
C LYS A 337 -13.68 -28.19 -26.47
N TRP A 338 -12.94 -27.46 -27.30
CA TRP A 338 -12.71 -27.83 -28.69
C TRP A 338 -11.78 -29.06 -28.79
N GLU A 339 -10.76 -29.13 -27.93
CA GLU A 339 -9.88 -30.30 -27.84
C GLU A 339 -10.66 -31.54 -27.39
N ASN A 340 -11.47 -31.41 -26.34
CA ASN A 340 -12.25 -32.51 -25.79
C ASN A 340 -13.73 -32.15 -25.83
N PRO A 341 -14.38 -32.24 -27.01
CA PRO A 341 -15.81 -31.97 -27.11
C PRO A 341 -16.52 -32.93 -26.16
N PRO A 342 -17.39 -32.43 -25.25
CA PRO A 342 -18.13 -33.31 -24.36
C PRO A 342 -18.86 -34.32 -25.23
N PHE A 343 -18.61 -35.60 -24.98
CA PHE A 343 -19.25 -36.70 -25.70
C PHE A 343 -20.76 -36.49 -25.58
N GLN A 344 -21.39 -35.93 -26.62
CA GLN A 344 -22.83 -35.92 -26.69
C GLN A 344 -23.18 -37.37 -26.96
N PRO A 345 -23.80 -38.10 -26.01
CA PRO A 345 -24.35 -39.40 -26.37
C PRO A 345 -25.27 -39.12 -27.55
N LEU A 346 -25.00 -39.78 -28.68
CA LEU A 346 -25.91 -39.82 -29.82
C LEU A 346 -27.28 -40.21 -29.27
N ARG A 347 -28.12 -39.23 -28.96
CA ARG A 347 -29.56 -39.45 -28.91
C ARG A 347 -29.91 -39.72 -30.36
N LEU A 348 -29.88 -41.01 -30.72
CA LEU A 348 -30.67 -41.58 -31.79
C LEU A 348 -32.15 -41.31 -31.46
N SER A 349 -32.56 -40.07 -31.57
CA SER A 349 -33.96 -39.74 -31.76
C SER A 349 -34.27 -40.18 -33.18
N PHE A 350 -34.77 -41.40 -33.30
CA PHE A 350 -35.49 -41.90 -34.47
C PHE A 350 -36.75 -41.02 -34.65
N GLU A 351 -36.57 -39.82 -35.20
CA GLU A 351 -37.66 -39.03 -35.71
C GLU A 351 -37.37 -38.80 -37.20
N PRO A 352 -38.17 -39.39 -38.11
CA PRO A 352 -37.94 -39.25 -39.54
C PRO A 352 -38.31 -37.83 -39.95
N ARG A 353 -37.34 -36.92 -39.99
CA ARG A 353 -37.48 -35.61 -40.65
C ARG A 353 -36.93 -35.67 -42.07
N PRO A 354 -37.67 -35.12 -43.05
CA PRO A 354 -37.32 -35.23 -44.45
C PRO A 354 -36.08 -34.41 -44.81
N GLU A 355 -35.32 -35.00 -45.70
CA GLU A 355 -34.20 -34.48 -46.48
C GLU A 355 -34.16 -32.95 -46.60
N ARG A 356 -33.21 -32.35 -45.85
CA ARG A 356 -32.57 -31.10 -46.27
C ARG A 356 -31.08 -31.36 -46.33
N ASN A 357 -30.61 -31.55 -47.56
CA ASN A 357 -29.20 -31.71 -47.89
C ASN A 357 -28.38 -30.54 -47.32
N ASN A 358 -27.33 -30.89 -46.57
CA ASN A 358 -26.27 -30.08 -45.94
C ASN A 358 -26.22 -30.15 -44.41
N VAL A 359 -26.34 -31.35 -43.83
CA VAL A 359 -25.77 -31.64 -42.51
C VAL A 359 -24.42 -32.31 -42.71
N GLY A 360 -23.48 -31.57 -43.30
CA GLY A 360 -22.09 -31.80 -42.95
C GLY A 360 -22.01 -31.41 -41.48
N HIS A 361 -21.69 -32.36 -40.59
CA HIS A 361 -21.28 -31.99 -39.24
C HIS A 361 -20.22 -30.91 -39.40
N PRO A 362 -20.47 -29.66 -38.96
CA PRO A 362 -19.42 -28.67 -38.98
C PRO A 362 -18.44 -29.16 -37.91
N HIS A 363 -17.41 -29.89 -38.33
CA HIS A 363 -16.14 -29.84 -37.66
C HIS A 363 -15.75 -28.38 -37.71
N THR A 364 -16.18 -27.60 -36.71
CA THR A 364 -15.78 -26.22 -36.57
C THR A 364 -14.26 -26.27 -36.48
N THR A 365 -13.61 -25.81 -37.54
CA THR A 365 -12.16 -25.81 -37.69
C THR A 365 -11.47 -24.92 -36.65
N GLN A 366 -12.26 -24.20 -35.85
CA GLN A 366 -11.82 -23.28 -34.81
C GLN A 366 -12.72 -23.36 -33.56
N PRO A 367 -12.19 -23.06 -32.38
CA PRO A 367 -12.97 -22.91 -31.16
C PRO A 367 -13.91 -21.72 -31.26
N ILE A 368 -15.04 -21.80 -30.56
CA ILE A 368 -15.97 -20.66 -30.45
C ILE A 368 -15.35 -19.65 -29.49
N TRP A 369 -14.71 -18.63 -30.03
CA TRP A 369 -14.06 -17.58 -29.25
C TRP A 369 -15.06 -16.77 -28.45
N TRP A 370 -14.57 -16.21 -27.36
CA TRP A 370 -15.28 -15.19 -26.61
C TRP A 370 -15.48 -13.96 -27.49
N ALA A 371 -16.73 -13.58 -27.71
CA ALA A 371 -17.13 -12.34 -28.38
C ALA A 371 -18.19 -11.65 -27.53
N GLU A 372 -18.16 -10.30 -27.52
CA GLU A 372 -19.06 -9.48 -26.71
C GLU A 372 -20.55 -9.74 -27.05
N ASP A 373 -20.85 -10.02 -28.32
CA ASP A 373 -22.20 -10.28 -28.83
C ASP A 373 -22.75 -11.67 -28.42
N ASN A 374 -21.87 -12.61 -28.11
CA ASN A 374 -22.24 -14.00 -27.80
C ASN A 374 -22.32 -14.27 -26.30
N MET A 375 -22.09 -13.25 -25.46
CA MET A 375 -22.06 -13.40 -24.01
C MET A 375 -23.33 -12.89 -23.32
N ARG A 376 -23.90 -13.75 -22.47
CA ARG A 376 -24.86 -13.35 -21.45
C ARG A 376 -24.09 -13.13 -20.14
N TRP A 377 -24.02 -11.89 -19.66
CA TRP A 377 -23.33 -11.60 -18.39
C TRP A 377 -24.02 -12.34 -17.22
N PRO A 378 -23.30 -12.68 -16.14
CA PRO A 378 -23.76 -13.52 -15.03
C PRO A 378 -24.96 -13.06 -14.19
N GLU A 379 -25.77 -12.09 -14.64
CA GLU A 379 -26.93 -11.65 -13.86
C GLU A 379 -27.96 -12.77 -13.65
N GLU A 380 -27.90 -13.83 -14.47
CA GLU A 380 -28.62 -15.09 -14.24
C GLU A 380 -27.80 -16.03 -13.34
N ALA A 381 -28.35 -16.37 -12.17
CA ALA A 381 -27.75 -17.19 -11.10
C ALA A 381 -27.26 -18.61 -11.50
N ASN A 382 -27.35 -18.97 -12.77
CA ASN A 382 -26.94 -20.27 -13.34
C ASN A 382 -25.72 -20.19 -14.27
N SER A 383 -25.09 -19.02 -14.45
CA SER A 383 -23.89 -18.94 -15.29
C SER A 383 -22.68 -19.60 -14.61
N THR A 384 -22.01 -20.50 -15.34
CA THR A 384 -20.84 -21.28 -14.92
C THR A 384 -19.52 -20.49 -14.92
N MET A 385 -19.60 -19.16 -14.89
CA MET A 385 -18.42 -18.29 -15.03
C MET A 385 -17.56 -18.34 -13.76
N PHE A 386 -16.25 -18.49 -13.93
CA PHE A 386 -15.30 -18.60 -12.82
C PHE A 386 -15.32 -17.32 -11.96
N PRO A 387 -15.71 -17.39 -10.67
CA PRO A 387 -15.80 -16.22 -9.82
C PRO A 387 -14.40 -15.74 -9.41
N LEU A 388 -13.82 -14.83 -10.19
CA LEU A 388 -12.63 -14.09 -9.77
C LEU A 388 -13.01 -13.13 -8.63
N GLY A 389 -12.41 -13.33 -7.46
CA GLY A 389 -12.57 -12.45 -6.30
C GLY A 389 -12.00 -11.04 -6.52
N ASP A 390 -12.13 -10.21 -5.48
CA ASP A 390 -11.65 -8.83 -5.53
C ASP A 390 -10.11 -8.76 -5.65
N PHE A 391 -9.62 -7.77 -6.40
CA PHE A 391 -8.19 -7.57 -6.61
C PHE A 391 -7.53 -6.91 -5.41
N ILE A 392 -6.66 -7.64 -4.71
CA ILE A 392 -5.98 -7.18 -3.48
C ILE A 392 -4.71 -6.34 -3.76
N GLY A 393 -4.11 -6.48 -4.94
CA GLY A 393 -2.84 -5.81 -5.29
C GLY A 393 -2.89 -4.29 -5.14
N GLN A 394 -1.71 -3.65 -5.06
CA GLN A 394 -1.55 -2.21 -4.77
C GLN A 394 -2.13 -1.77 -3.42
N GLY A 395 -2.43 -2.71 -2.51
CA GLY A 395 -3.01 -2.42 -1.20
C GLY A 395 -4.38 -1.75 -1.29
N ARG A 396 -5.15 -1.97 -2.36
CA ARG A 396 -6.49 -1.38 -2.55
C ARG A 396 -7.52 -2.02 -1.64
N GLU A 397 -7.40 -3.32 -1.44
CA GLU A 397 -8.27 -4.10 -0.56
C GLU A 397 -7.50 -4.71 0.59
N MET A 398 -8.23 -4.94 1.69
CA MET A 398 -7.71 -5.66 2.84
C MET A 398 -7.81 -7.16 2.57
N GLY A 399 -6.67 -7.86 2.59
CA GLY A 399 -6.63 -9.30 2.43
C GLY A 399 -5.23 -9.84 2.23
N PHE A 400 -5.13 -11.16 2.14
CA PHE A 400 -3.89 -11.86 1.80
C PHE A 400 -3.89 -12.18 0.30
N ASN A 401 -2.97 -11.58 -0.45
CA ASN A 401 -2.78 -11.85 -1.88
C ASN A 401 -1.87 -13.07 -2.08
N GLY A 402 -2.30 -14.25 -1.61
CA GLY A 402 -1.48 -15.47 -1.60
C GLY A 402 -1.60 -16.35 -2.83
N LEU A 403 -2.58 -16.10 -3.72
CA LEU A 403 -2.97 -17.07 -4.75
C LEU A 403 -1.84 -17.41 -5.72
N ALA A 404 -1.11 -16.40 -6.20
CA ALA A 404 0.00 -16.61 -7.13
C ALA A 404 1.13 -17.44 -6.49
N ASP A 405 1.49 -17.14 -5.24
CA ASP A 405 2.50 -17.89 -4.49
C ASP A 405 2.05 -19.33 -4.21
N ALA A 406 0.80 -19.51 -3.76
CA ALA A 406 0.24 -20.82 -3.47
C ALA A 406 0.17 -21.70 -4.71
N PHE A 407 -0.25 -21.14 -5.85
CA PHE A 407 -0.30 -21.84 -7.12
C PHE A 407 1.10 -22.19 -7.63
N ALA A 408 2.03 -21.24 -7.62
CA ALA A 408 3.42 -21.48 -8.03
C ALA A 408 4.12 -22.51 -7.14
N TYR A 409 3.82 -22.53 -5.83
CA TYR A 409 4.29 -23.55 -4.92
C TYR A 409 3.70 -24.94 -5.25
N ALA A 410 2.39 -25.03 -5.45
CA ALA A 410 1.72 -26.28 -5.80
C ALA A 410 2.28 -26.88 -7.11
N MET A 411 2.46 -26.04 -8.14
CA MET A 411 3.08 -26.43 -9.40
C MET A 411 4.52 -26.94 -9.22
N ARG A 412 5.35 -26.24 -8.44
CA ARG A 412 6.74 -26.66 -8.19
C ARG A 412 6.81 -27.99 -7.46
N LYS A 413 5.96 -28.18 -6.45
CA LYS A 413 5.91 -29.42 -5.67
C LYS A 413 5.49 -30.60 -6.54
N GLU A 414 4.49 -30.41 -7.40
CA GLU A 414 4.03 -31.47 -8.28
C GLU A 414 5.08 -31.82 -9.36
N LEU A 415 5.72 -30.80 -9.95
CA LEU A 415 6.81 -31.03 -10.90
C LEU A 415 7.99 -31.78 -10.26
N ALA A 416 8.34 -31.45 -9.02
CA ALA A 416 9.37 -32.17 -8.27
C ALA A 416 8.98 -33.64 -8.02
N ASN A 417 7.73 -33.90 -7.63
CA ASN A 417 7.21 -35.25 -7.44
C ASN A 417 7.31 -36.07 -8.74
N MET A 418 6.94 -35.49 -9.89
CA MET A 418 7.07 -36.15 -11.20
C MET A 418 8.52 -36.47 -11.56
N THR A 419 9.45 -35.56 -11.30
CA THR A 419 10.88 -35.83 -11.57
C THR A 419 11.44 -36.95 -10.68
N ALA A 420 10.92 -37.10 -9.46
CA ALA A 420 11.31 -38.18 -8.57
C ALA A 420 10.75 -39.54 -9.03
N THR A 421 9.50 -39.58 -9.52
CA THR A 421 8.83 -40.84 -9.92
C THR A 421 9.25 -41.34 -11.31
N ASN A 422 9.52 -40.44 -12.27
CA ASN A 422 9.95 -40.81 -13.63
C ASN A 422 11.33 -41.48 -13.71
N THR A 423 12.08 -41.57 -12.60
CA THR A 423 13.32 -42.35 -12.57
C THR A 423 13.08 -43.86 -12.43
N ARG A 424 11.83 -44.32 -12.21
CA ARG A 424 11.57 -45.72 -11.85
C ARG A 424 10.81 -46.58 -12.88
N ASP A 425 9.87 -46.08 -13.67
CA ASP A 425 9.16 -46.88 -14.69
C ASP A 425 8.58 -46.03 -15.84
N GLY A 426 9.05 -46.27 -17.07
CA GLY A 426 8.88 -45.37 -18.22
C GLY A 426 7.55 -45.41 -18.98
N LEU A 427 6.49 -46.05 -18.48
CA LEU A 427 5.23 -46.21 -19.24
C LEU A 427 3.95 -45.87 -18.45
N GLU A 428 4.00 -45.77 -17.12
CA GLU A 428 2.81 -45.57 -16.28
C GLU A 428 2.58 -44.09 -15.89
N GLY A 429 3.46 -43.19 -16.31
CA GLY A 429 3.37 -41.74 -16.03
C GLY A 429 2.15 -41.04 -16.65
N HIS A 430 1.49 -41.65 -17.64
CA HIS A 430 0.42 -41.00 -18.41
C HIS A 430 -0.96 -40.99 -17.74
N ARG A 431 -1.29 -41.96 -16.88
CA ARG A 431 -2.57 -41.95 -16.13
C ARG A 431 -2.58 -40.97 -14.96
N LEU A 432 -1.42 -40.46 -14.56
CA LEU A 432 -1.29 -39.50 -13.46
C LEU A 432 -1.72 -38.07 -13.84
N LEU A 433 -1.72 -37.73 -15.14
CA LEU A 433 -1.92 -36.34 -15.62
C LEU A 433 -3.33 -35.76 -15.37
N HIS A 434 -4.37 -36.60 -15.32
CA HIS A 434 -5.74 -36.16 -14.99
C HIS A 434 -6.04 -36.19 -13.48
N ALA A 435 -5.34 -37.01 -12.70
CA ALA A 435 -5.34 -36.92 -11.23
C ALA A 435 -4.52 -35.71 -10.72
N GLU A 436 -3.73 -35.09 -11.60
CA GLU A 436 -2.77 -34.01 -11.34
C GLU A 436 -3.41 -32.65 -11.04
N HIS A 437 -4.52 -32.31 -11.72
CA HIS A 437 -5.18 -31.00 -11.55
C HIS A 437 -5.86 -30.85 -10.18
N SER A 438 -6.40 -31.95 -9.64
CA SER A 438 -7.01 -31.94 -8.31
C SER A 438 -5.96 -31.84 -7.20
N ASN A 439 -4.78 -32.44 -7.40
CA ASN A 439 -3.65 -32.30 -6.48
C ASN A 439 -3.13 -30.87 -6.44
N VAL A 440 -2.91 -30.22 -7.59
CA VAL A 440 -2.48 -28.81 -7.63
C VAL A 440 -3.51 -27.91 -6.97
N ALA A 441 -4.81 -28.12 -7.23
CA ALA A 441 -5.87 -27.34 -6.59
C ALA A 441 -5.90 -27.53 -5.07
N LYS A 442 -5.78 -28.78 -4.60
CA LYS A 442 -5.73 -29.11 -3.16
C LYS A 442 -4.50 -28.51 -2.48
N LEU A 443 -3.31 -28.67 -3.05
CA LEU A 443 -2.07 -28.07 -2.54
C LEU A 443 -2.14 -26.54 -2.54
N THR A 444 -2.75 -25.94 -3.57
CA THR A 444 -2.98 -24.49 -3.62
C THR A 444 -3.91 -24.04 -2.50
N GLN A 445 -4.99 -24.78 -2.24
CA GLN A 445 -5.93 -24.48 -1.17
C GLN A 445 -5.26 -24.61 0.22
N GLU A 446 -4.55 -25.71 0.47
CA GLU A 446 -3.77 -25.93 1.70
C GLU A 446 -2.72 -24.81 1.91
N ARG A 447 -2.05 -24.40 0.82
CA ARG A 447 -1.06 -23.32 0.88
C ARG A 447 -1.69 -21.94 1.02
N LEU A 448 -2.94 -21.73 0.62
CA LEU A 448 -3.68 -20.49 0.90
C LEU A 448 -4.04 -20.35 2.38
N GLU A 449 -4.24 -21.47 3.09
CA GLU A 449 -4.57 -21.53 4.53
C GLU A 449 -3.40 -21.15 5.42
N SER A 450 -2.19 -21.44 4.97
CA SER A 450 -0.98 -20.97 5.60
C SER A 450 -0.45 -19.73 4.93
N ARG A 451 0.20 -18.85 5.68
CA ARG A 451 0.92 -17.72 5.09
C ARG A 451 2.39 -18.06 5.05
N PRO A 452 3.06 -17.82 3.90
CA PRO A 452 4.49 -18.09 3.81
C PRO A 452 5.26 -17.14 4.74
N PHE A 453 6.41 -17.57 5.24
CA PHE A 453 7.29 -16.74 6.07
C PHE A 453 7.65 -15.41 5.39
N SER A 454 7.83 -15.42 4.06
CA SER A 454 8.08 -14.21 3.26
C SER A 454 6.99 -13.14 3.40
N TYR A 455 5.72 -13.51 3.62
CA TYR A 455 4.65 -12.56 3.90
C TYR A 455 4.87 -11.84 5.23
N TYR A 456 5.26 -12.57 6.28
CA TYR A 456 5.52 -11.99 7.60
C TYR A 456 6.73 -11.07 7.58
N VAL A 457 7.77 -11.42 6.82
CA VAL A 457 8.92 -10.53 6.59
C VAL A 457 8.48 -9.24 5.91
N CYS A 458 7.70 -9.31 4.82
CA CYS A 458 7.16 -8.13 4.15
C CYS A 458 6.28 -7.29 5.08
N ALA A 459 5.48 -7.94 5.93
CA ALA A 459 4.61 -7.27 6.90
C ALA A 459 5.37 -6.62 8.05
N LEU A 460 6.49 -7.18 8.48
CA LEU A 460 7.36 -6.58 9.50
C LEU A 460 8.12 -5.39 8.91
N VAL A 461 8.67 -5.52 7.71
CA VAL A 461 9.34 -4.42 7.00
C VAL A 461 8.38 -3.24 6.79
N SER A 462 7.14 -3.49 6.37
CA SER A 462 6.14 -2.43 6.20
C SER A 462 5.78 -1.74 7.51
N LEU A 463 5.63 -2.50 8.61
CA LEU A 463 5.40 -1.96 9.94
C LEU A 463 6.57 -1.05 10.36
N THR A 464 7.81 -1.53 10.21
CA THR A 464 9.01 -0.78 10.58
C THR A 464 9.14 0.51 9.78
N LEU A 465 8.94 0.47 8.46
CA LEU A 465 9.04 1.67 7.61
C LEU A 465 8.05 2.77 8.05
N VAL A 466 6.80 2.41 8.36
CA VAL A 466 5.81 3.40 8.79
C VAL A 466 6.06 3.87 10.23
N TRP A 467 6.35 2.96 11.16
CA TRP A 467 6.63 3.34 12.55
C TRP A 467 7.91 4.13 12.72
N TRP A 468 8.87 3.97 11.81
CA TRP A 468 10.06 4.81 11.77
C TRP A 468 9.68 6.28 11.58
N GLU A 469 8.83 6.57 10.60
CA GLU A 469 8.38 7.92 10.30
C GLU A 469 7.50 8.50 11.42
N ILE A 470 6.54 7.71 11.92
CA ILE A 470 5.72 8.11 13.08
C ILE A 470 6.61 8.33 14.31
N GLY A 471 7.59 7.47 14.54
CA GLY A 471 8.54 7.55 15.65
C GLY A 471 9.41 8.79 15.59
N MET A 472 9.89 9.18 14.40
CA MET A 472 10.66 10.42 14.23
C MET A 472 9.79 11.67 14.40
N ALA A 473 8.54 11.64 13.93
CA ALA A 473 7.57 12.72 14.18
C ALA A 473 7.21 12.85 15.67
N LEU A 474 7.10 11.73 16.38
CA LEU A 474 6.91 11.66 17.82
C LEU A 474 8.13 12.21 18.56
N MET A 475 9.34 11.79 18.19
CA MET A 475 10.58 12.27 18.78
C MET A 475 10.70 13.78 18.66
N LEU A 476 10.41 14.35 17.48
CA LEU A 476 10.36 15.80 17.29
C LEU A 476 9.32 16.43 18.21
N SER A 477 8.09 15.90 18.23
CA SER A 477 7.00 16.49 19.01
C SER A 477 7.20 16.43 20.51
N CYS A 478 7.85 15.37 21.02
CA CYS A 478 8.21 15.22 22.43
C CYS A 478 9.43 16.07 22.83
N SER A 479 10.26 16.47 21.86
CA SER A 479 11.45 17.30 22.09
C SER A 479 11.19 18.81 21.91
N ILE A 480 9.98 19.20 21.52
CA ILE A 480 9.52 20.60 21.51
C ILE A 480 9.21 20.99 22.96
N PRO A 481 9.56 22.20 23.42
CA PRO A 481 10.13 22.44 24.76
C PRO A 481 9.23 22.24 25.98
N THR A 482 7.98 21.82 25.80
CA THR A 482 7.28 21.11 26.86
C THR A 482 7.57 19.61 26.70
N VAL A 483 8.73 19.18 27.22
CA VAL A 483 9.16 17.78 27.13
C VAL A 483 8.14 16.90 27.85
N GLY A 484 7.36 16.16 27.06
CA GLY A 484 6.22 15.39 27.53
C GLY A 484 5.25 15.03 26.40
N VAL A 485 4.24 14.24 26.73
CA VAL A 485 3.20 13.84 25.78
C VAL A 485 2.15 14.95 25.71
N GLY A 486 2.42 15.96 24.89
CA GLY A 486 1.41 16.98 24.55
C GLY A 486 0.33 16.43 23.63
N CYS A 487 -0.74 17.20 23.37
CA CYS A 487 -1.83 16.77 22.47
C CYS A 487 -1.33 16.35 21.07
N ARG A 488 -0.21 16.92 20.60
CA ARG A 488 0.38 16.64 19.28
C ARG A 488 1.08 15.28 19.24
N ALA A 489 1.99 15.03 20.18
CA ALA A 489 2.64 13.73 20.29
C ALA A 489 1.60 12.63 20.57
N ALA A 490 0.62 12.90 21.45
CA ALA A 490 -0.48 11.99 21.73
C ALA A 490 -1.28 11.63 20.47
N SER A 491 -1.61 12.62 19.61
CA SER A 491 -2.36 12.34 18.38
C SER A 491 -1.56 11.53 17.38
N TYR A 492 -0.25 11.79 17.23
CA TYR A 492 0.61 10.99 16.34
C TYR A 492 0.72 9.55 16.81
N LEU A 493 0.88 9.34 18.13
CA LEU A 493 0.90 8.02 18.74
C LEU A 493 -0.45 7.30 18.56
N LEU A 494 -1.55 8.01 18.78
CA LEU A 494 -2.90 7.49 18.58
C LEU A 494 -3.11 7.04 17.13
N TYR A 495 -2.69 7.84 16.15
CA TYR A 495 -2.73 7.45 14.74
C TYR A 495 -1.88 6.20 14.45
N GLY A 496 -0.66 6.13 14.98
CA GLY A 496 0.20 4.95 14.84
C GLY A 496 -0.42 3.68 15.43
N LEU A 497 -1.02 3.78 16.62
CA LEU A 497 -1.71 2.65 17.26
C LEU A 497 -2.96 2.22 16.47
N LEU A 498 -3.83 3.17 16.11
CA LEU A 498 -5.05 2.89 15.34
C LEU A 498 -4.73 2.26 13.99
N SER A 499 -3.72 2.76 13.27
CA SER A 499 -3.31 2.22 11.97
C SER A 499 -2.68 0.83 12.06
N THR A 500 -2.08 0.47 13.19
CA THR A 500 -1.46 -0.84 13.41
C THR A 500 -2.50 -1.93 13.71
N ILE A 501 -3.68 -1.59 14.25
CA ILE A 501 -4.73 -2.57 14.57
C ILE A 501 -5.19 -3.36 13.32
N PRO A 502 -5.59 -2.74 12.19
CA PRO A 502 -5.93 -3.46 10.97
C PRO A 502 -4.78 -4.32 10.43
N TRP A 503 -3.54 -3.82 10.51
CA TRP A 503 -2.34 -4.58 10.14
C TRP A 503 -2.19 -5.83 11.00
N ALA A 504 -2.29 -5.72 12.33
CA ALA A 504 -2.15 -6.84 13.25
C ALA A 504 -3.27 -7.87 13.07
N ILE A 505 -4.51 -7.41 12.95
CA ILE A 505 -5.66 -8.26 12.66
C ILE A 505 -5.43 -9.00 11.35
N ASN A 506 -4.96 -8.32 10.30
CA ASN A 506 -4.71 -9.00 9.05
C ASN A 506 -3.52 -9.92 9.15
N ALA A 507 -2.41 -9.59 9.82
CA ALA A 507 -1.23 -10.44 9.99
C ALA A 507 -1.55 -11.78 10.70
N TRP A 508 -2.52 -11.77 11.61
CA TRP A 508 -2.91 -12.96 12.36
C TRP A 508 -3.49 -14.07 11.45
N PRO A 509 -2.99 -15.32 11.54
CA PRO A 509 -3.50 -16.45 10.76
C PRO A 509 -5.03 -16.57 10.89
N SER A 510 -5.73 -16.71 9.76
CA SER A 510 -7.15 -17.02 9.75
C SER A 510 -7.32 -18.52 9.60
N ARG A 511 -8.21 -19.15 10.38
CA ARG A 511 -8.68 -20.52 10.10
C ARG A 511 -9.35 -20.67 8.73
N ASN A 512 -9.78 -19.56 8.13
CA ASN A 512 -10.31 -19.50 6.76
C ASN A 512 -9.65 -18.31 6.02
N PRO A 513 -8.62 -18.54 5.20
CA PRO A 513 -7.86 -17.49 4.50
C PRO A 513 -8.61 -16.90 3.30
N GLY A 514 -9.38 -17.73 2.58
CA GLY A 514 -9.96 -17.40 1.27
C GLY A 514 -11.23 -16.59 1.37
N ASN A 515 -11.86 -16.58 2.55
CA ASN A 515 -12.96 -15.70 2.87
C ASN A 515 -12.68 -15.09 4.24
N PRO A 516 -11.91 -13.99 4.32
CA PRO A 516 -11.70 -13.30 5.59
C PRO A 516 -13.08 -13.02 6.16
N ASN A 517 -13.33 -13.55 7.37
CA ASN A 517 -14.62 -13.42 8.04
C ASN A 517 -15.14 -11.99 7.85
N ARG A 518 -16.37 -11.83 7.32
CA ARG A 518 -16.94 -10.50 6.99
C ARG A 518 -16.77 -9.51 8.14
N TRP A 519 -16.81 -10.02 9.37
CA TRP A 519 -16.53 -9.27 10.58
C TRP A 519 -15.10 -8.68 10.64
N ARG A 520 -14.05 -9.45 10.32
CA ARG A 520 -12.64 -8.97 10.30
C ARG A 520 -12.44 -7.86 9.27
N LYS A 521 -12.97 -8.03 8.05
CA LYS A 521 -12.92 -7.00 6.99
C LYS A 521 -13.68 -5.75 7.44
N GLY A 522 -14.90 -5.91 7.94
CA GLY A 522 -15.73 -4.80 8.44
C GLY A 522 -15.09 -4.03 9.59
N PHE A 523 -14.56 -4.74 10.60
CA PHE A 523 -13.88 -4.14 11.74
C PHE A 523 -12.59 -3.42 11.33
N SER A 524 -11.78 -4.03 10.45
CA SER A 524 -10.57 -3.39 9.93
C SER A 524 -10.88 -2.11 9.16
N ILE A 525 -11.94 -2.11 8.33
CA ILE A 525 -12.41 -0.91 7.62
C ILE A 525 -12.86 0.16 8.61
N LEU A 526 -13.63 -0.19 9.64
CA LEU A 526 -14.06 0.76 10.67
C LEU A 526 -12.86 1.45 11.33
N ILE A 527 -11.86 0.67 11.76
CA ILE A 527 -10.66 1.22 12.38
C ILE A 527 -9.84 2.06 11.39
N CYS A 528 -9.75 1.65 10.12
CA CYS A 528 -9.10 2.47 9.08
C CYS A 528 -9.83 3.81 8.87
N VAL A 529 -11.16 3.85 8.92
CA VAL A 529 -11.92 5.12 8.86
C VAL A 529 -11.58 6.00 10.05
N VAL A 530 -11.59 5.45 11.27
CA VAL A 530 -11.25 6.20 12.49
C VAL A 530 -9.81 6.71 12.45
N SER A 531 -8.86 5.87 12.03
CA SER A 531 -7.46 6.24 11.83
C SER A 531 -7.30 7.35 10.78
N THR A 532 -8.02 7.25 9.66
CA THR A 532 -8.03 8.27 8.60
C THR A 532 -8.57 9.60 9.13
N LEU A 533 -9.68 9.58 9.88
CA LEU A 533 -10.23 10.78 10.53
C LEU A 533 -9.26 11.38 11.55
N CYS A 534 -8.51 10.54 12.28
CA CYS A 534 -7.46 10.99 13.19
C CYS A 534 -6.34 11.72 12.44
N LEU A 535 -5.88 11.21 11.29
CA LEU A 535 -4.88 11.88 10.46
C LEU A 535 -5.41 13.20 9.88
N PHE A 536 -6.66 13.21 9.40
CA PHE A 536 -7.29 14.46 8.95
C PHE A 536 -7.39 15.49 10.09
N PHE A 537 -7.73 15.06 11.30
CA PHE A 537 -7.73 15.94 12.46
C PHE A 537 -6.32 16.46 12.78
N ILE A 538 -5.28 15.62 12.68
CA ILE A 538 -3.88 16.04 12.86
C ILE A 538 -3.50 17.13 11.84
N LEU A 539 -3.81 16.91 10.57
CA LEU A 539 -3.56 17.88 9.50
C LEU A 539 -4.33 19.18 9.74
N PHE A 540 -5.62 19.06 10.08
CA PHE A 540 -6.47 20.21 10.43
C PHE A 540 -5.90 20.98 11.61
N ALA A 541 -5.54 20.28 12.68
CA ALA A 541 -4.97 20.87 13.88
C ALA A 541 -3.64 21.58 13.61
N ALA A 542 -2.82 21.02 12.70
CA ALA A 542 -1.54 21.59 12.33
C ALA A 542 -1.68 22.95 11.63
N PHE A 543 -2.61 23.10 10.68
CA PHE A 543 -2.77 24.38 9.98
C PHE A 543 -3.74 25.34 10.67
N SER A 544 -4.69 24.86 11.46
CA SER A 544 -5.64 25.73 12.16
C SER A 544 -5.04 26.35 13.41
N GLY A 545 -4.13 25.63 14.08
CA GLY A 545 -3.61 26.03 15.39
C GLY A 545 -4.53 25.64 16.54
N VAL A 546 -5.55 24.78 16.34
CA VAL A 546 -6.49 24.39 17.42
C VAL A 546 -5.80 23.80 18.66
N LEU A 547 -4.62 23.20 18.49
CA LEU A 547 -3.79 22.65 19.58
C LEU A 547 -2.88 23.69 20.24
N LYS A 548 -2.94 24.97 19.83
CA LYS A 548 -2.26 26.10 20.46
C LYS A 548 -3.18 26.68 21.54
N ASN A 549 -3.40 25.88 22.59
CA ASN A 549 -4.13 26.29 23.79
C ASN A 549 -3.35 25.85 25.03
N CYS A 550 -3.67 26.43 26.20
CA CYS A 550 -2.95 26.15 27.44
C CYS A 550 -2.98 24.66 27.81
N TRP A 551 -4.10 23.96 27.57
CA TRP A 551 -4.23 22.53 27.87
C TRP A 551 -3.28 21.67 27.04
N CYS A 552 -3.26 21.90 25.73
CA CYS A 552 -2.46 21.11 24.82
C CYS A 552 -0.96 21.44 24.86
N ARG A 553 -0.61 22.67 25.24
CA ARG A 553 0.79 23.04 25.54
C ARG A 553 1.25 22.47 26.87
N GLY A 554 0.41 22.52 27.89
CA GLY A 554 0.69 22.00 29.23
C GLY A 554 0.83 20.48 29.26
N GLY A 555 -0.04 19.78 28.53
CA GLY A 555 0.01 18.33 28.37
C GLY A 555 0.18 17.60 29.71
N SER A 556 1.04 16.57 29.71
CA SER A 556 1.42 15.86 30.93
C SER A 556 2.37 16.64 31.85
N SER A 557 3.00 17.71 31.35
CA SER A 557 4.01 18.47 32.09
C SER A 557 3.41 19.42 33.14
N GLN A 558 2.10 19.69 33.07
CA GLN A 558 1.36 20.60 33.97
C GLN A 558 1.79 22.07 33.91
N TYR A 559 2.79 22.46 33.10
CA TYR A 559 3.21 23.84 32.90
C TYR A 559 3.32 24.24 31.42
N VAL A 560 3.23 25.54 31.16
CA VAL A 560 3.41 26.15 29.85
C VAL A 560 4.60 27.11 29.94
N ASP A 561 5.51 26.98 28.98
CA ASP A 561 6.65 27.87 28.82
C ASP A 561 6.35 28.94 27.74
N PHE A 562 6.77 30.18 27.98
CA PHE A 562 6.63 31.33 27.08
C PHE A 562 7.96 31.80 26.47
N GLU A 563 9.04 31.03 26.62
CA GLU A 563 10.34 31.41 26.06
C GLU A 563 10.39 31.40 24.53
N ASN A 564 11.34 32.16 24.01
CA ASN A 564 11.52 32.38 22.58
C ASN A 564 12.37 31.28 21.91
N ALA A 565 12.42 31.31 20.58
CA ALA A 565 13.20 30.40 19.77
C ALA A 565 14.69 30.36 20.12
N PHE A 566 15.26 31.52 20.45
CA PHE A 566 16.67 31.66 20.79
C PHE A 566 17.01 30.91 22.08
N PHE A 567 16.13 30.97 23.09
CA PHE A 567 16.27 30.28 24.35
C PHE A 567 16.38 28.75 24.17
N TYR A 568 15.58 28.17 23.27
CA TYR A 568 15.62 26.73 22.98
C TYR A 568 16.82 26.28 22.14
N ARG A 569 17.38 27.20 21.34
CA ARG A 569 18.59 26.93 20.55
C ARG A 569 19.83 26.82 21.42
N ASP A 570 19.85 27.53 22.55
CA ASP A 570 21.01 27.55 23.42
C ASP A 570 21.34 26.13 23.91
N LYS A 571 22.61 25.77 23.73
CA LYS A 571 23.15 24.48 24.16
C LYS A 571 23.11 24.35 25.69
N ASN A 572 23.16 25.47 26.40
CA ASN A 572 23.16 25.49 27.86
C ASN A 572 21.77 25.24 28.46
N HIS A 573 20.69 25.44 27.69
CA HIS A 573 19.31 25.29 28.17
C HIS A 573 18.70 23.95 27.76
N PHE A 574 18.48 23.74 26.45
CA PHE A 574 17.76 22.57 25.93
C PHE A 574 18.47 21.87 24.77
N ASN A 575 19.38 22.53 24.04
CA ASN A 575 20.07 21.98 22.86
C ASN A 575 19.11 21.29 21.84
N VAL A 576 17.93 21.88 21.63
CA VAL A 576 16.86 21.29 20.81
C VAL A 576 17.31 21.03 19.37
N VAL A 577 18.26 21.84 18.88
CA VAL A 577 18.85 21.76 17.54
C VAL A 577 19.42 20.37 17.24
N THR A 578 20.07 19.74 18.23
CA THR A 578 20.70 18.43 18.04
C THR A 578 19.63 17.36 17.79
N PHE A 579 18.59 17.32 18.62
CA PHE A 579 17.48 16.37 18.46
C PHE A 579 16.74 16.57 17.15
N TRP A 580 16.48 17.82 16.75
CA TRP A 580 15.79 18.09 15.48
C TRP A 580 16.61 17.71 14.26
N ARG A 581 17.93 17.98 14.28
CA ARG A 581 18.84 17.53 13.22
C ARG A 581 18.88 16.03 13.09
N VAL A 582 18.99 15.33 14.22
CA VAL A 582 18.99 13.86 14.24
C VAL A 582 17.67 13.33 13.71
N ALA A 583 16.53 13.78 14.24
CA ALA A 583 15.22 13.28 13.83
C ALA A 583 14.91 13.57 12.36
N ALA A 584 15.25 14.76 11.84
CA ALA A 584 15.07 15.08 10.42
C ALA A 584 15.98 14.24 9.52
N SER A 585 17.25 14.06 9.89
CA SER A 585 18.20 13.28 9.10
C SER A 585 17.82 11.80 9.10
N VAL A 586 17.47 11.26 10.26
CA VAL A 586 17.05 9.86 10.44
C VAL A 586 15.70 9.60 9.79
N GLY A 587 14.76 10.54 9.85
CA GLY A 587 13.47 10.47 9.15
C GLY A 587 13.58 10.56 7.63
N ALA A 588 14.66 11.12 7.08
CA ALA A 588 14.87 11.14 5.64
C ALA A 588 15.35 9.78 5.09
N ILE A 589 15.95 8.92 5.93
CA ILE A 589 16.57 7.66 5.50
C ILE A 589 15.58 6.71 4.82
N PRO A 590 14.40 6.39 5.38
CA PRO A 590 13.50 5.42 4.77
C PRO A 590 12.99 5.89 3.41
N ILE A 591 12.74 7.19 3.22
CA ILE A 591 12.33 7.76 1.93
C ILE A 591 13.44 7.56 0.89
N LEU A 592 14.66 7.97 1.20
CA LEU A 592 15.80 7.88 0.29
C LEU A 592 16.13 6.42 -0.05
N LEU A 593 16.17 5.55 0.96
CA LEU A 593 16.42 4.13 0.77
C LEU A 593 15.32 3.48 -0.08
N SER A 594 14.04 3.79 0.20
CA SER A 594 12.91 3.27 -0.59
C SER A 594 12.95 3.75 -2.03
N PHE A 595 13.36 5.00 -2.28
CA PHE A 595 13.56 5.52 -3.62
C PHE A 595 14.65 4.74 -4.38
N VAL A 596 15.81 4.53 -3.76
CA VAL A 596 16.92 3.76 -4.35
C VAL A 596 16.50 2.31 -4.61
N VAL A 597 15.84 1.66 -3.65
CA VAL A 597 15.35 0.28 -3.80
C VAL A 597 14.31 0.18 -4.92
N ALA A 598 13.32 1.08 -4.95
CA ALA A 598 12.31 1.12 -6.00
C ALA A 598 12.94 1.34 -7.38
N TRP A 599 13.93 2.22 -7.47
CA TRP A 599 14.69 2.46 -8.70
C TRP A 599 15.43 1.20 -9.19
N ILE A 600 16.16 0.53 -8.29
CA ILE A 600 16.86 -0.74 -8.60
C ILE A 600 15.85 -1.82 -9.03
N MET A 601 14.71 -1.93 -8.34
CA MET A 601 13.65 -2.87 -8.70
C MET A 601 13.08 -2.60 -10.08
N LEU A 602 12.85 -1.34 -10.44
CA LEU A 602 12.38 -0.98 -11.78
C LEU A 602 13.39 -1.31 -12.87
N ILE A 603 14.69 -1.11 -12.61
CA ILE A 603 15.75 -1.52 -13.53
C ILE A 603 15.75 -3.04 -13.70
N LYS A 604 15.65 -3.80 -12.61
CA LYS A 604 15.58 -5.28 -12.67
C LYS A 604 14.32 -5.78 -13.36
N MET A 605 13.21 -5.07 -13.22
CA MET A 605 11.94 -5.36 -13.89
C MET A 605 11.87 -4.80 -15.32
N LYS A 606 12.94 -4.20 -15.84
CA LYS A 606 13.00 -3.67 -17.21
C LYS A 606 12.57 -4.69 -18.27
N PRO A 607 12.92 -5.99 -18.22
CA PRO A 607 12.43 -6.99 -19.18
C PRO A 607 10.91 -7.16 -19.14
N LEU A 608 10.32 -7.13 -17.93
CA LEU A 608 8.86 -7.18 -17.75
C LEU A 608 8.18 -5.91 -18.28
N CYS A 609 8.89 -4.79 -18.26
CA CYS A 609 8.40 -3.51 -18.75
C CYS A 609 8.79 -3.24 -20.21
N GLN A 610 9.62 -4.06 -20.87
CA GLN A 610 10.07 -3.85 -22.25
C GLN A 610 9.24 -4.64 -23.26
N VAL A 611 8.06 -4.11 -23.61
CA VAL A 611 7.42 -4.42 -24.90
C VAL A 611 8.11 -3.59 -25.97
N SER A 612 8.81 -4.22 -26.90
CA SER A 612 9.13 -3.59 -28.17
C SER A 612 7.80 -3.28 -28.85
N VAL A 613 7.44 -2.01 -28.95
CA VAL A 613 6.27 -1.57 -29.74
C VAL A 613 6.42 -2.06 -31.20
N ASP A 614 7.66 -2.32 -31.61
CA ASP A 614 8.05 -2.79 -32.94
C ASP A 614 8.16 -4.32 -33.10
N SER A 615 7.87 -5.14 -32.08
CA SER A 615 7.73 -6.59 -32.33
C SER A 615 6.38 -6.82 -33.00
N ASN A 616 6.37 -6.63 -34.32
CA ASN A 616 5.45 -7.10 -35.35
C ASN A 616 4.40 -8.14 -34.89
N LEU A 617 3.41 -7.73 -34.09
CA LEU A 617 2.12 -8.42 -34.01
C LEU A 617 1.31 -8.22 -35.32
N SER A 618 1.87 -7.52 -36.31
CA SER A 618 1.18 -7.00 -37.49
C SER A 618 1.66 -7.61 -38.81
N ARG A 619 2.18 -8.84 -38.86
CA ARG A 619 2.39 -9.50 -40.18
C ARG A 619 1.98 -10.95 -40.31
N SER A 620 1.73 -11.66 -39.21
CA SER A 620 1.05 -12.95 -39.28
C SER A 620 -0.34 -12.74 -38.72
N TYR A 621 -1.38 -12.89 -39.55
CA TYR A 621 -2.77 -12.84 -39.10
C TYR A 621 -2.91 -13.70 -37.83
N PRO A 622 -3.26 -13.13 -36.66
CA PRO A 622 -3.46 -13.95 -35.46
C PRO A 622 -4.54 -14.97 -35.78
N ARG A 623 -4.23 -16.25 -35.57
CA ARG A 623 -5.16 -17.35 -35.88
C ARG A 623 -6.21 -17.49 -34.80
N ALA A 624 -5.88 -17.11 -33.56
CA ALA A 624 -6.86 -16.85 -32.54
C ALA A 624 -7.56 -15.50 -32.80
N ASP A 625 -8.89 -15.47 -32.66
CA ASP A 625 -9.62 -14.22 -32.71
C ASP A 625 -9.18 -13.34 -31.55
N MET A 626 -8.73 -12.13 -31.87
CA MET A 626 -8.19 -11.15 -30.93
C MET A 626 -9.21 -10.04 -30.63
N ILE A 627 -10.42 -10.10 -31.17
CA ILE A 627 -11.51 -9.12 -30.95
C ILE A 627 -11.82 -8.98 -29.44
N TRP A 628 -11.60 -10.02 -28.63
CA TRP A 628 -11.78 -9.95 -27.17
C TRP A 628 -10.81 -9.01 -26.43
N LEU A 629 -9.72 -8.56 -27.07
CA LEU A 629 -8.76 -7.63 -26.47
C LEU A 629 -9.19 -6.17 -26.57
N SER A 630 -10.03 -5.82 -27.55
CA SER A 630 -10.71 -4.53 -27.61
C SER A 630 -11.78 -4.41 -26.52
#